data_AF-A0A954NR81-F1
#
_entry.id   AF-A0A954NR81-F1
#
_cell.length_a   1.000
_cell.length_b   1.000
_cell.length_c   1.000
_cell.angle_alpha   90.00
_cell.angle_beta   90.00
_cell.angle_gamma   90.00
#
_symmetry.space_group_name_H-M   'P 1'
#
loop_
_entity.id
_entity.type
_entity.pdbx_description
1 polymer ?
#
loop_
_entity_poly.entity_id
_entity_poly.type
_entity_poly.pdbx_seq_one_letter_code
_entity_poly.pdbx_strand_id
1 'polypeptide(L)'
;MTGLILVPGAFGQDVPVDLVLRCLGREGFEVLRAALRNTSVFRWVEDEYGNHQLGARQPLEAVTIVNSRFGRQESFEYVKLLLRNIRTGTNWQAFNPETDFAVRLLRAVGPESEVRSPSSDELLDLAGTLADMNANSGQGQNPWLAFTEGHFRREALLRHRDAINWEGATEVETNIPLWVTQYELATAALSRAEMGFSQSSDRKLARSMSRVHTEFAALYGLAQDIYFRLSKSRLHLKMTGAFIGTLNRGFAEAIRHCKQAALYDSENPYSQDVRFRVTTTQLESTNSNTPEVKVELISDLCDILDHSCWRHQLEQFNRRKLELADLLNDDSVREDALEQLATMGSTAGEYMLAWRRMHYPDRTWRPESEIQEALLRIASIEDRADLKLIRLYTQGWWQVFGKIDPYECERATVRITHEQWQHFTHWLRRRLSHTEEESLLAKFLYAWGLFQLRQYRESEEEFRILDRSTMGGRHRVIRLCLWSDDDGTPVICSGTIRRVSEESDKGWVYVPTLRRELIFRPSDFKGQTIHPNQPLQDFHIAFNFRGPIADPVRLSRHTPSSGGRHERD
;
A
#
# COMPACT_ATOMS: atom_id res chain seq x y z
N MET A 1 -1.22 37.65 10.30
CA MET A 1 -0.24 37.29 11.34
C MET A 1 -0.35 35.83 11.77
N THR A 2 -1.49 35.38 12.31
CA THR A 2 -1.66 34.01 12.83
C THR A 2 -1.26 32.90 11.83
N GLY A 3 -1.65 33.03 10.55
CA GLY A 3 -1.24 32.06 9.52
C GLY A 3 0.28 32.03 9.24
N LEU A 4 0.98 33.17 9.35
CA LEU A 4 2.43 33.25 9.12
C LEU A 4 3.24 32.45 10.15
N ILE A 5 2.67 32.17 11.34
CA ILE A 5 3.35 31.46 12.43
C ILE A 5 2.78 30.05 12.59
N LEU A 6 1.45 29.91 12.62
CA LEU A 6 0.82 28.61 12.86
C LEU A 6 0.90 27.67 11.66
N VAL A 7 0.91 28.16 10.41
CA VAL A 7 1.03 27.27 9.25
C VAL A 7 2.41 26.60 9.23
N PRO A 8 3.55 27.31 9.31
CA PRO A 8 4.85 26.65 9.48
C PRO A 8 4.93 25.80 10.76
N GLY A 9 4.31 26.27 11.85
CA GLY A 9 4.25 25.54 13.11
C GLY A 9 3.52 24.18 13.01
N ALA A 10 2.52 24.05 12.14
CA ALA A 10 1.85 22.78 11.85
C ALA A 10 2.79 21.77 11.16
N PHE A 11 3.83 22.26 10.50
CA PHE A 11 4.94 21.47 9.93
C PHE A 11 6.16 21.39 10.87
N GLY A 12 6.00 21.78 12.14
CA GLY A 12 7.06 21.77 13.14
C GLY A 12 8.17 22.80 12.90
N GLN A 13 7.91 23.85 12.12
CA GLN A 13 8.90 24.90 11.83
C GLN A 13 8.60 26.19 12.59
N ASP A 14 9.63 26.74 13.23
CA ASP A 14 9.63 28.09 13.80
C ASP A 14 10.12 29.11 12.75
N VAL A 15 9.55 30.31 12.75
CA VAL A 15 9.76 31.31 11.69
C VAL A 15 10.64 32.45 12.20
N PRO A 16 11.68 32.88 11.45
CA PRO A 16 12.49 34.04 11.83
C PRO A 16 11.64 35.30 12.07
N VAL A 17 11.87 36.00 13.18
CA VAL A 17 11.09 37.20 13.55
C VAL A 17 11.16 38.27 12.46
N ASP A 18 12.34 38.50 11.90
CA ASP A 18 12.56 39.49 10.83
C ASP A 18 11.77 39.17 9.57
N LEU A 19 11.58 37.88 9.26
CA LEU A 19 10.78 37.44 8.14
C LEU A 19 9.29 37.71 8.39
N VAL A 20 8.79 37.41 9.60
CA VAL A 20 7.40 37.69 9.98
C VAL A 20 7.13 39.20 9.92
N LEU A 21 8.01 40.03 10.49
CA LEU A 21 7.85 41.48 10.45
C LEU A 21 7.84 42.01 9.02
N ARG A 22 8.70 41.48 8.14
CA ARG A 22 8.73 41.85 6.72
C ARG A 22 7.43 41.51 6.01
N CYS A 23 6.86 40.33 6.27
CA CYS A 23 5.58 39.92 5.70
C CYS A 23 4.41 40.78 6.20
N LEU A 24 4.49 41.33 7.41
CA LEU A 24 3.44 42.19 7.98
C LEU A 24 3.57 43.67 7.59
N GLY A 25 4.74 44.11 7.10
CA GLY A 25 4.98 45.49 6.69
C GLY A 25 5.09 46.48 7.86
N ARG A 26 4.83 47.77 7.59
CA ARG A 26 5.12 48.89 8.50
C ARG A 26 4.40 48.81 9.86
N GLU A 27 3.22 48.20 9.91
CA GLU A 27 2.43 48.03 11.15
C GLU A 27 2.73 46.71 11.88
N GLY A 28 3.62 45.88 11.34
CA GLY A 28 3.84 44.52 11.80
C GLY A 28 4.31 44.38 13.24
N PHE A 29 5.05 45.36 13.75
CA PHE A 29 5.53 45.35 15.13
C PHE A 29 4.38 45.46 16.15
N GLU A 30 3.44 46.38 15.93
CA GLU A 30 2.29 46.54 16.84
C GLU A 30 1.34 45.35 16.76
N VAL A 31 1.13 44.80 15.55
CA VAL A 31 0.33 43.57 15.35
C VAL A 31 0.96 42.38 16.08
N LEU A 32 2.28 42.19 15.93
CA LEU A 32 3.01 41.10 16.59
C LEU A 32 2.99 41.26 18.11
N ARG A 33 3.24 42.48 18.61
CA ARG A 33 3.24 42.79 20.04
C ARG A 33 1.86 42.56 20.68
N ALA A 34 0.79 42.99 20.01
CA ALA A 34 -0.58 42.77 20.48
C ALA A 34 -0.91 41.28 20.55
N ALA A 35 -0.52 40.51 19.53
CA ALA A 35 -0.83 39.09 19.48
C ALA A 35 -0.04 38.25 20.48
N LEU A 36 1.25 38.56 20.72
CA LEU A 36 2.06 37.88 21.73
C LEU A 36 1.57 38.17 23.16
N ARG A 37 0.99 39.34 23.42
CA ARG A 37 0.40 39.68 24.73
C ARG A 37 -0.96 39.04 24.97
N ASN A 38 -1.77 38.93 23.91
CA ASN A 38 -3.18 38.56 24.02
C ASN A 38 -3.48 37.10 23.65
N THR A 39 -2.49 36.34 23.14
CA THR A 39 -2.71 34.97 22.64
C THR A 39 -1.64 34.02 23.16
N SER A 40 -2.04 32.98 23.88
CA SER A 40 -1.12 31.99 24.48
C SER A 40 -0.62 30.90 23.50
N VAL A 41 -0.93 31.01 22.21
CA VAL A 41 -0.65 29.96 21.20
C VAL A 41 0.72 30.11 20.53
N PHE A 42 1.41 31.23 20.76
CA PHE A 42 2.72 31.53 20.19
C PHE A 42 3.82 31.41 21.26
N ARG A 43 5.02 31.04 20.84
CA ARG A 43 6.23 31.06 21.68
C ARG A 43 7.36 31.83 21.00
N TRP A 44 8.19 32.45 21.83
CA TRP A 44 9.46 33.04 21.43
C TRP A 44 10.57 32.02 21.63
N VAL A 45 11.43 31.85 20.63
CA VAL A 45 12.53 30.87 20.65
C VAL A 45 13.79 31.56 20.17
N GLU A 46 14.93 31.18 20.75
CA GLU A 46 16.25 31.60 20.30
C GLU A 46 16.96 30.35 19.75
N ASP A 47 17.51 30.46 18.54
CA ASP A 47 18.29 29.36 17.95
C ASP A 47 19.72 29.29 18.52
N GLU A 48 20.48 28.27 18.10
CA GLU A 48 21.86 28.04 18.55
C GLU A 48 22.83 29.18 18.20
N TYR A 49 22.43 30.10 17.32
CA TYR A 49 23.21 31.25 16.86
C TYR A 49 22.71 32.57 17.45
N GLY A 50 21.74 32.54 18.36
CA GLY A 50 21.17 33.73 18.99
C GLY A 50 20.11 34.45 18.14
N ASN A 51 19.65 33.86 17.03
CA ASN A 51 18.58 34.47 16.23
C ASN A 51 17.21 34.18 16.84
N HIS A 52 16.34 35.18 16.81
CA HIS A 52 15.00 35.06 17.35
C HIS A 52 14.01 34.50 16.33
N GLN A 53 13.22 33.53 16.78
CA GLN A 53 12.22 32.82 16.01
C GLN A 53 10.87 32.81 16.75
N LEU A 54 9.79 32.72 15.97
CA LEU A 54 8.41 32.62 16.43
C LEU A 54 7.86 31.25 16.08
N GLY A 55 7.42 30.53 17.10
CA GLY A 55 6.89 29.18 16.97
C GLY A 55 5.45 29.07 17.46
N ALA A 56 4.80 27.97 17.09
CA ALA A 56 3.63 27.53 17.82
C ALA A 56 4.03 26.99 19.20
N ARG A 57 3.17 27.19 20.21
CA ARG A 57 3.40 26.68 21.56
C ARG A 57 3.52 25.14 21.57
N GLN A 58 2.65 24.46 20.83
CA GLN A 58 2.73 23.03 20.57
C GLN A 58 2.40 22.73 19.10
N PRO A 59 3.14 21.82 18.43
CA PRO A 59 2.87 21.46 17.03
C PRO A 59 1.45 20.90 16.81
N LEU A 60 0.94 20.07 17.73
CA LEU A 60 -0.41 19.49 17.62
C LEU A 60 -1.51 20.57 17.73
N GLU A 61 -1.28 21.59 18.56
CA GLU A 61 -2.15 22.76 18.69
C GLU A 61 -2.16 23.56 17.38
N ALA A 62 -1.00 23.73 16.74
CA ALA A 62 -0.90 24.38 15.43
C ALA A 62 -1.67 23.62 14.35
N VAL A 63 -1.50 22.30 14.25
CA VAL A 63 -2.25 21.45 13.30
C VAL A 63 -3.75 21.59 13.50
N THR A 64 -4.21 21.52 14.75
CA THR A 64 -5.64 21.63 15.09
C THR A 64 -6.19 23.00 14.70
N ILE A 65 -5.49 24.08 15.03
CA ILE A 65 -5.94 25.43 14.70
C ILE A 65 -5.92 25.65 13.18
N VAL A 66 -4.86 25.22 12.50
CA VAL A 66 -4.74 25.39 11.04
C VAL A 66 -5.87 24.67 10.31
N ASN A 67 -6.14 23.41 10.66
CA ASN A 67 -7.22 22.62 10.05
C ASN A 67 -8.62 23.20 10.34
N SER A 68 -8.80 23.90 11.47
CA SER A 68 -10.09 24.50 11.83
C SER A 68 -10.31 25.90 11.24
N ARG A 69 -9.24 26.68 11.03
CA ARG A 69 -9.33 28.11 10.69
C ARG A 69 -8.94 28.44 9.26
N PHE A 70 -8.04 27.68 8.65
CA PHE A 70 -7.50 27.99 7.34
C PHE A 70 -7.89 26.91 6.34
N GLY A 71 -8.30 27.35 5.14
CA GLY A 71 -8.46 26.43 4.02
C GLY A 71 -7.12 25.88 3.54
N ARG A 72 -7.16 24.81 2.73
CA ARG A 72 -5.97 24.22 2.09
C ARG A 72 -5.19 25.27 1.28
N GLN A 73 -5.89 25.97 0.40
CA GLN A 73 -5.29 26.97 -0.48
C GLN A 73 -4.77 28.17 0.31
N GLU A 74 -5.51 28.64 1.31
CA GLU A 74 -5.10 29.76 2.16
C GLU A 74 -3.83 29.44 2.96
N SER A 75 -3.74 28.23 3.54
CA SER A 75 -2.52 27.76 4.23
C SER A 75 -1.33 27.78 3.28
N PHE A 76 -1.53 27.36 2.03
CA PHE A 76 -0.50 27.34 1.01
C PHE A 76 -0.03 28.74 0.59
N GLU A 77 -0.96 29.71 0.52
CA GLU A 77 -0.61 31.12 0.27
C GLU A 77 0.30 31.70 1.36
N TYR A 78 0.11 31.32 2.64
CA TYR A 78 1.02 31.74 3.71
C TYR A 78 2.44 31.19 3.52
N VAL A 79 2.58 29.95 3.07
CA VAL A 79 3.90 29.35 2.75
C VAL A 79 4.57 30.15 1.64
N LYS A 80 3.87 30.41 0.53
CA LYS A 80 4.41 31.21 -0.58
C LYS A 80 4.76 32.64 -0.18
N LEU A 81 3.91 33.26 0.64
CA LEU A 81 4.15 34.61 1.15
C LEU A 81 5.44 34.68 1.96
N LEU A 82 5.68 33.70 2.84
CA LEU A 82 6.93 33.60 3.59
C LEU A 82 8.11 33.43 2.65
N LEU A 83 8.06 32.46 1.73
CA LEU A 83 9.13 32.17 0.79
C LEU A 83 9.51 33.40 -0.06
N ARG A 84 8.52 34.10 -0.64
CA ARG A 84 8.76 35.32 -1.45
C ARG A 84 9.46 36.44 -0.70
N ASN A 85 9.34 36.47 0.62
CA ASN A 85 9.95 37.50 1.45
C ASN A 85 11.33 37.10 1.99
N ILE A 86 11.83 35.88 1.74
CA ILE A 86 13.13 35.43 2.23
C ILE A 86 14.28 36.18 1.56
N ARG A 87 15.29 36.55 2.34
CA ARG A 87 16.54 37.14 1.88
C ARG A 87 17.64 36.09 1.86
N THR A 88 18.08 35.70 0.67
CA THR A 88 19.02 34.60 0.42
C THR A 88 20.48 34.89 0.80
N GLY A 89 20.84 36.14 1.08
CA GLY A 89 22.20 36.58 1.40
C GLY A 89 23.11 36.60 0.16
N THR A 90 24.19 37.40 0.20
CA THR A 90 25.11 37.59 -0.95
C THR A 90 26.08 36.42 -1.15
N ASN A 91 26.44 35.75 -0.05
CA ASN A 91 27.27 34.56 -0.05
C ASN A 91 26.42 33.38 0.42
N TRP A 92 25.97 32.55 -0.52
CA TRP A 92 25.13 31.38 -0.21
C TRP A 92 25.86 30.32 0.63
N GLN A 93 27.19 30.35 0.70
CA GLN A 93 27.99 29.44 1.54
C GLN A 93 28.00 29.88 3.00
N ALA A 94 27.73 31.16 3.28
CA ALA A 94 27.60 31.64 4.66
C ALA A 94 26.24 31.21 5.24
N PHE A 95 26.23 30.91 6.54
CA PHE A 95 24.99 30.62 7.23
C PHE A 95 24.03 31.82 7.13
N ASN A 96 22.79 31.54 6.74
CA ASN A 96 21.71 32.52 6.70
C ASN A 96 20.46 31.88 7.31
N PRO A 97 19.92 32.44 8.41
CA PRO A 97 18.81 31.83 9.14
C PRO A 97 17.51 31.79 8.32
N GLU A 98 17.28 32.74 7.41
CA GLU A 98 16.10 32.73 6.55
C GLU A 98 16.21 31.70 5.42
N THR A 99 17.40 31.54 4.85
CA THR A 99 17.66 30.48 3.85
C THR A 99 17.54 29.10 4.49
N ASP A 100 18.11 28.91 5.69
CA ASP A 100 17.97 27.66 6.44
C ASP A 100 16.48 27.35 6.73
N PHE A 101 15.74 28.35 7.22
CA PHE A 101 14.30 28.25 7.39
C PHE A 101 13.59 27.87 6.09
N ALA A 102 13.95 28.49 4.96
CA ALA A 102 13.38 28.16 3.65
C ALA A 102 13.56 26.67 3.32
N VAL A 103 14.80 26.17 3.45
CA VAL A 103 15.14 24.78 3.11
C VAL A 103 14.40 23.81 4.03
N ARG A 104 14.32 24.08 5.34
CA ARG A 104 13.58 23.25 6.29
C ARG A 104 12.08 23.26 6.01
N LEU A 105 11.51 24.43 5.75
CA LEU A 105 10.10 24.57 5.40
C LEU A 105 9.78 23.81 4.10
N LEU A 106 10.59 23.98 3.05
CA LEU A 106 10.40 23.31 1.76
C LEU A 106 10.47 21.78 1.87
N ARG A 107 11.37 21.25 2.72
CA ARG A 107 11.37 19.80 3.02
C ARG A 107 10.07 19.37 3.70
N ALA A 108 9.59 20.16 4.66
CA ALA A 108 8.41 19.82 5.44
C ALA A 108 7.09 19.96 4.66
N VAL A 109 7.00 20.86 3.68
CA VAL A 109 5.81 21.05 2.82
C VAL A 109 5.91 20.35 1.45
N GLY A 110 7.08 19.78 1.15
CA GLY A 110 7.44 19.22 -0.14
C GLY A 110 6.85 17.82 -0.40
N PRO A 111 7.35 17.12 -1.44
CA PRO A 111 6.86 15.81 -1.87
C PRO A 111 6.81 14.75 -0.77
N GLU A 112 7.76 14.81 0.17
CA GLU A 112 7.98 13.86 1.27
C GLU A 112 7.28 14.29 2.58
N SER A 113 6.37 15.26 2.55
CA SER A 113 5.68 15.74 3.75
C SER A 113 4.84 14.64 4.43
N GLU A 114 5.15 14.36 5.70
CA GLU A 114 4.38 13.45 6.56
C GLU A 114 3.05 14.06 7.02
N VAL A 115 2.98 15.38 7.12
CA VAL A 115 1.79 16.10 7.59
C VAL A 115 0.76 16.19 6.47
N ARG A 116 1.22 16.54 5.25
CA ARG A 116 0.32 16.78 4.12
C ARG A 116 1.05 16.69 2.79
N SER A 117 0.72 15.67 2.00
CA SER A 117 1.24 15.56 0.64
C SER A 117 0.70 16.67 -0.28
N PRO A 118 1.55 17.48 -0.93
CA PRO A 118 1.11 18.52 -1.86
C PRO A 118 0.52 17.92 -3.14
N SER A 119 -0.33 18.66 -3.87
CA SER A 119 -0.72 18.27 -5.24
C SER A 119 0.41 18.61 -6.24
N SER A 120 0.30 18.10 -7.47
CA SER A 120 1.24 18.47 -8.55
C SER A 120 1.22 19.97 -8.83
N ASP A 121 0.05 20.59 -8.90
CA ASP A 121 -0.08 22.04 -9.11
C ASP A 121 0.55 22.85 -7.97
N GLU A 122 0.36 22.41 -6.72
CA GLU A 122 1.00 23.02 -5.55
C GLU A 122 2.53 22.93 -5.66
N LEU A 123 3.08 21.78 -6.06
CA LEU A 123 4.52 21.64 -6.29
C LEU A 123 5.05 22.55 -7.40
N LEU A 124 4.30 22.69 -8.51
CA LEU A 124 4.67 23.58 -9.62
C LEU A 124 4.62 25.06 -9.21
N ASP A 125 3.65 25.44 -8.38
CA ASP A 125 3.50 26.81 -7.86
C ASP A 125 4.62 27.15 -6.84
N LEU A 126 5.02 26.19 -5.99
CA LEU A 126 6.21 26.33 -5.16
C LEU A 126 7.49 26.45 -6.00
N ALA A 127 7.65 25.61 -7.02
CA ALA A 127 8.79 25.70 -7.92
C ALA A 127 8.83 27.05 -8.65
N GLY A 128 7.68 27.57 -9.08
CA GLY A 128 7.55 28.93 -9.63
C GLY A 128 7.98 30.00 -8.63
N THR A 129 7.55 29.87 -7.38
CA THR A 129 7.96 30.78 -6.29
C THR A 129 9.47 30.75 -6.06
N LEU A 130 10.10 29.57 -6.10
CA LEU A 130 11.55 29.42 -5.98
C LEU A 130 12.31 30.00 -7.19
N ALA A 131 11.75 29.86 -8.39
CA ALA A 131 12.30 30.47 -9.59
C ALA A 131 12.31 32.01 -9.48
N ASP A 132 11.20 32.59 -9.03
CA ASP A 132 11.08 34.04 -8.80
C ASP A 132 12.05 34.52 -7.72
N MET A 133 12.19 33.77 -6.63
CA MET A 133 13.15 34.08 -5.56
C MET A 133 14.58 34.08 -6.09
N ASN A 134 14.96 33.07 -6.88
CA ASN A 134 16.30 32.99 -7.47
C ASN A 134 16.55 34.08 -8.52
N ALA A 135 15.53 34.47 -9.30
CA ALA A 135 15.63 35.53 -10.30
C ALA A 135 15.74 36.93 -9.68
N ASN A 136 15.01 37.18 -8.59
CA ASN A 136 14.98 38.47 -7.89
C ASN A 136 16.06 38.59 -6.80
N SER A 137 16.85 37.54 -6.57
CA SER A 137 18.04 37.59 -5.73
C SER A 137 19.09 38.45 -6.43
N GLY A 138 19.10 39.77 -6.16
CA GLY A 138 20.04 40.71 -6.79
C GLY A 138 21.53 40.41 -6.56
N GLN A 139 21.87 39.41 -5.73
CA GLN A 139 23.22 39.03 -5.36
C GLN A 139 23.30 37.50 -5.11
N GLY A 140 23.62 36.74 -6.17
CA GLY A 140 23.98 35.31 -6.09
C GLY A 140 22.80 34.33 -6.05
N GLN A 141 22.75 33.39 -6.99
CA GLN A 141 21.77 32.30 -6.97
C GLN A 141 22.11 31.31 -5.86
N ASN A 142 21.13 30.90 -5.06
CA ASN A 142 21.34 29.88 -4.03
C ASN A 142 21.18 28.48 -4.66
N PRO A 143 22.24 27.65 -4.72
CA PRO A 143 22.18 26.36 -5.41
C PRO A 143 21.24 25.36 -4.72
N TRP A 144 20.99 25.49 -3.42
CA TRP A 144 20.02 24.64 -2.72
C TRP A 144 18.58 24.93 -3.16
N LEU A 145 18.22 26.20 -3.30
CA LEU A 145 16.89 26.59 -3.77
C LEU A 145 16.68 26.19 -5.23
N ALA A 146 17.70 26.35 -6.06
CA ALA A 146 17.68 25.89 -7.45
C ALA A 146 17.55 24.35 -7.56
N PHE A 147 18.23 23.60 -6.69
CA PHE A 147 18.06 22.15 -6.61
C PHE A 147 16.63 21.77 -6.20
N THR A 148 16.08 22.41 -5.17
CA THR A 148 14.70 22.15 -4.71
C THR A 148 13.66 22.50 -5.78
N GLU A 149 13.87 23.58 -6.54
CA GLU A 149 13.03 23.91 -7.69
C GLU A 149 13.00 22.77 -8.72
N GLY A 150 14.17 22.28 -9.12
CA GLY A 150 14.27 21.15 -10.07
C GLY A 150 13.59 19.89 -9.57
N HIS A 151 13.83 19.56 -8.29
CA HIS A 151 13.23 18.41 -7.62
C HIS A 151 11.68 18.49 -7.58
N PHE A 152 11.11 19.64 -7.21
CA PHE A 152 9.65 19.81 -7.17
C PHE A 152 9.01 19.69 -8.56
N ARG A 153 9.66 20.24 -9.60
CA ARG A 153 9.17 20.09 -10.98
C ARG A 153 9.22 18.64 -11.43
N ARG A 154 10.30 17.90 -11.15
CA ARG A 154 10.38 16.47 -11.47
C ARG A 154 9.27 15.68 -10.75
N GLU A 155 9.08 15.90 -9.45
CA GLU A 155 8.05 15.21 -8.67
C GLU A 155 6.63 15.52 -9.16
N ALA A 156 6.35 16.78 -9.53
CA ALA A 156 5.08 17.13 -10.15
C ALA A 156 4.87 16.39 -11.49
N LEU A 157 5.91 16.36 -12.34
CA LEU A 157 5.87 15.63 -13.62
C LEU A 157 5.64 14.12 -13.43
N LEU A 158 6.33 13.52 -12.45
CA LEU A 158 6.17 12.10 -12.10
C LEU A 158 4.71 11.79 -11.75
N ARG A 159 4.10 12.62 -10.91
CA ARG A 159 2.70 12.47 -10.49
C ARG A 159 1.72 12.70 -11.63
N HIS A 160 1.97 13.70 -12.49
CA HIS A 160 1.16 13.90 -13.69
C HIS A 160 1.21 12.69 -14.62
N ARG A 161 2.41 12.13 -14.85
CA ARG A 161 2.60 10.92 -15.64
C ARG A 161 1.77 9.75 -15.09
N ASP A 162 1.76 9.56 -13.77
CA ASP A 162 1.05 8.45 -13.12
C ASP A 162 -0.47 8.64 -13.08
N ALA A 163 -0.95 9.89 -13.10
CA ALA A 163 -2.38 10.20 -13.05
C ALA A 163 -3.08 10.11 -14.41
N ILE A 164 -2.33 10.18 -15.51
CA ILE A 164 -2.89 10.26 -16.87
C ILE A 164 -3.28 8.88 -17.41
N ASN A 165 -4.43 8.83 -18.08
CA ASN A 165 -4.80 7.67 -18.88
C ASN A 165 -4.06 7.65 -20.22
N TRP A 166 -3.05 6.78 -20.32
CA TRP A 166 -2.22 6.62 -21.53
C TRP A 166 -2.96 6.07 -22.75
N GLU A 167 -4.17 5.53 -22.60
CA GLU A 167 -5.02 5.11 -23.71
C GLU A 167 -5.80 6.28 -24.33
N GLY A 168 -6.00 7.37 -23.56
CA GLY A 168 -6.75 8.55 -23.95
C GLY A 168 -5.92 9.53 -24.80
N ALA A 169 -6.02 9.41 -26.13
CA ALA A 169 -5.26 10.23 -27.07
C ALA A 169 -5.31 11.75 -26.80
N THR A 170 -6.51 12.29 -26.54
CA THR A 170 -6.72 13.72 -26.32
C THR A 170 -6.14 14.21 -24.98
N GLU A 171 -6.21 13.40 -23.94
CA GLU A 171 -5.68 13.74 -22.62
C GLU A 171 -4.16 13.82 -22.66
N VAL A 172 -3.52 12.84 -23.30
CA VAL A 172 -2.06 12.83 -23.52
C VAL A 172 -1.64 14.03 -24.38
N GLU A 173 -2.30 14.29 -25.51
CA GLU A 173 -1.99 15.42 -26.39
C GLU A 173 -2.05 16.79 -25.66
N THR A 174 -3.03 16.96 -24.77
CA THR A 174 -3.23 18.21 -24.01
C THR A 174 -2.15 18.45 -22.95
N ASN A 175 -1.53 17.40 -22.42
CA ASN A 175 -0.53 17.49 -21.36
C ASN A 175 0.92 17.65 -21.88
N ILE A 176 1.19 17.33 -23.15
CA ILE A 176 2.54 17.44 -23.73
C ILE A 176 3.17 18.84 -23.52
N PRO A 177 2.48 19.97 -23.81
CA PRO A 177 3.08 21.30 -23.65
C PRO A 177 3.51 21.57 -22.21
N LEU A 178 2.68 21.17 -21.24
CA LEU A 178 3.01 21.28 -19.81
C LEU A 178 4.27 20.47 -19.49
N TRP A 179 4.34 19.22 -19.96
CA TRP A 179 5.50 18.37 -19.72
C TRP A 179 6.80 18.95 -20.30
N VAL A 180 6.75 19.45 -21.52
CA VAL A 180 7.89 20.10 -22.18
C VAL A 180 8.37 21.28 -21.35
N THR A 181 7.47 22.21 -21.03
CA THR A 181 7.82 23.42 -20.29
C THR A 181 8.37 23.11 -18.91
N GLN A 182 7.73 22.21 -18.15
CA GLN A 182 8.19 21.89 -16.80
C GLN A 182 9.50 21.11 -16.81
N TYR A 183 9.74 20.25 -17.82
CA TYR A 183 10.99 19.54 -18.01
C TYR A 183 12.16 20.51 -18.30
N GLU A 184 11.95 21.47 -19.21
CA GLU A 184 12.95 22.49 -19.54
C GLU A 184 13.28 23.36 -18.32
N LEU A 185 12.25 23.78 -17.57
CA LEU A 185 12.43 24.56 -16.35
C LEU A 185 13.15 23.75 -15.25
N ALA A 186 12.84 22.46 -15.10
CA ALA A 186 13.52 21.58 -14.16
C ALA A 186 15.01 21.42 -14.51
N THR A 187 15.30 21.18 -15.80
CA THR A 187 16.68 21.07 -16.31
C THR A 187 17.45 22.36 -16.05
N ALA A 188 16.86 23.52 -16.36
CA ALA A 188 17.48 24.82 -16.12
C ALA A 188 17.75 25.08 -14.63
N ALA A 189 16.83 24.68 -13.74
CA ALA A 189 17.00 24.80 -12.30
C ALA A 189 18.14 23.93 -11.76
N LEU A 190 18.22 22.68 -12.21
CA LEU A 190 19.31 21.77 -11.84
C LEU A 190 20.66 22.25 -12.40
N SER A 191 20.70 22.81 -13.61
CA SER A 191 21.93 23.41 -14.16
C SER A 191 22.41 24.62 -13.35
N ARG A 192 21.48 25.45 -12.84
CA ARG A 192 21.82 26.54 -11.91
C ARG A 192 22.41 25.99 -10.61
N ALA A 193 21.83 24.93 -10.06
CA ALA A 193 22.34 24.28 -8.86
C ALA A 193 23.76 23.71 -9.08
N GLU A 194 23.99 23.00 -10.19
CA GLU A 194 25.28 22.45 -10.59
C GLU A 194 26.34 23.56 -10.74
N MET A 195 26.02 24.64 -11.45
CA MET A 195 26.91 25.79 -11.59
C MET A 195 27.23 26.43 -10.23
N GLY A 196 26.24 26.60 -9.35
CA GLY A 196 26.45 27.20 -8.03
C GLY A 196 27.35 26.35 -7.15
N PHE A 197 27.15 25.02 -7.11
CA PHE A 197 27.98 24.12 -6.31
C PHE A 197 29.39 23.93 -6.90
N SER A 198 29.54 23.86 -8.22
CA SER A 198 30.84 23.67 -8.90
C SER A 198 31.80 24.86 -8.76
N GLN A 199 31.27 26.07 -8.54
CA GLN A 199 32.08 27.26 -8.24
C GLN A 199 32.74 27.21 -6.85
N SER A 200 32.33 26.28 -5.99
CA SER A 200 32.95 26.07 -4.68
C SER A 200 34.08 25.04 -4.74
N SER A 201 35.18 25.32 -4.04
CA SER A 201 36.26 24.36 -3.82
C SER A 201 36.05 23.47 -2.58
N ASP A 202 34.94 23.63 -1.85
CA ASP A 202 34.67 22.87 -0.64
C ASP A 202 34.29 21.41 -0.94
N ARG A 203 35.16 20.48 -0.53
CA ARG A 203 34.94 19.03 -0.66
C ARG A 203 33.66 18.56 0.04
N LYS A 204 33.16 19.29 1.05
CA LYS A 204 31.89 18.96 1.73
C LYS A 204 30.68 19.02 0.79
N LEU A 205 30.80 19.74 -0.32
CA LEU A 205 29.74 19.87 -1.32
C LEU A 205 29.75 18.77 -2.39
N ALA A 206 30.73 17.85 -2.36
CA ALA A 206 30.75 16.70 -3.26
C ALA A 206 29.45 15.88 -3.16
N ARG A 207 28.95 15.65 -1.94
CA ARG A 207 27.65 14.97 -1.73
C ARG A 207 26.48 15.76 -2.32
N SER A 208 26.51 17.09 -2.25
CA SER A 208 25.50 17.94 -2.89
C SER A 208 25.55 17.82 -4.41
N MET A 209 26.75 17.80 -5.00
CA MET A 209 26.93 17.53 -6.43
C MET A 209 26.41 16.15 -6.82
N SER A 210 26.72 15.11 -6.04
CA SER A 210 26.16 13.77 -6.28
C SER A 210 24.64 13.78 -6.28
N ARG A 211 24.00 14.51 -5.35
CA ARG A 211 22.54 14.67 -5.31
C ARG A 211 22.00 15.39 -6.54
N VAL A 212 22.63 16.47 -6.99
CA VAL A 212 22.24 17.19 -8.21
C VAL A 212 22.31 16.26 -9.42
N HIS A 213 23.40 15.52 -9.59
CA HIS A 213 23.51 14.57 -10.70
C HIS A 213 22.52 13.42 -10.58
N THR A 214 22.22 12.94 -9.37
CA THR A 214 21.18 11.90 -9.18
C THR A 214 19.80 12.42 -9.57
N GLU A 215 19.49 13.68 -9.25
CA GLU A 215 18.22 14.33 -9.60
C GLU A 215 18.11 14.58 -11.11
N PHE A 216 19.20 14.98 -11.77
CA PHE A 216 19.27 14.99 -13.24
C PHE A 216 19.00 13.61 -13.82
N ALA A 217 19.65 12.57 -13.31
CA ALA A 217 19.45 11.21 -13.79
C ALA A 217 18.00 10.75 -13.65
N ALA A 218 17.36 11.07 -12.52
CA ALA A 218 15.94 10.78 -12.28
C ALA A 218 15.03 11.55 -13.26
N LEU A 219 15.35 12.83 -13.56
CA LEU A 219 14.60 13.64 -14.53
C LEU A 219 14.74 13.11 -15.96
N TYR A 220 15.95 12.73 -16.38
CA TYR A 220 16.18 12.13 -17.70
C TYR A 220 15.54 10.75 -17.82
N GLY A 221 15.57 9.94 -16.76
CA GLY A 221 14.86 8.67 -16.70
C GLY A 221 13.34 8.82 -16.80
N LEU A 222 12.78 9.85 -16.15
CA LEU A 222 11.37 10.19 -16.30
C LEU A 222 11.02 10.58 -17.75
N ALA A 223 11.88 11.38 -18.40
CA ALA A 223 11.73 11.70 -19.82
C ALA A 223 11.76 10.43 -20.70
N GLN A 224 12.69 9.51 -20.46
CA GLN A 224 12.76 8.24 -21.18
C GLN A 224 11.48 7.41 -21.02
N ASP A 225 10.94 7.30 -19.81
CA ASP A 225 9.70 6.55 -19.55
C ASP A 225 8.48 7.21 -20.23
N ILE A 226 8.35 8.54 -20.16
CA ILE A 226 7.31 9.28 -20.89
C ILE A 226 7.43 9.01 -22.40
N TYR A 227 8.65 9.07 -22.94
CA TYR A 227 8.92 8.78 -24.35
C TYR A 227 8.48 7.37 -24.76
N PHE A 228 8.84 6.38 -23.95
CA PHE A 228 8.50 4.99 -24.20
C PHE A 228 6.98 4.76 -24.22
N ARG A 229 6.25 5.38 -23.30
CA ARG A 229 4.78 5.29 -23.26
C ARG A 229 4.16 5.98 -24.47
N LEU A 230 4.70 7.13 -24.87
CA LEU A 230 4.27 7.83 -26.08
C LEU A 230 4.55 7.03 -27.35
N SER A 231 5.69 6.33 -27.44
CA SER A 231 6.04 5.53 -28.62
C SER A 231 5.17 4.28 -28.78
N LYS A 232 4.67 3.72 -27.68
CA LYS A 232 3.64 2.67 -27.68
C LYS A 232 2.26 3.16 -28.10
N SER A 233 1.98 4.45 -27.93
CA SER A 233 0.71 5.06 -28.34
C SER A 233 0.74 5.45 -29.83
N ARG A 234 -0.43 5.46 -30.52
CA ARG A 234 -0.53 5.92 -31.92
C ARG A 234 -0.21 7.43 -32.12
N LEU A 235 0.20 8.14 -31.06
CA LEU A 235 0.43 9.58 -31.01
C LEU A 235 1.84 10.01 -31.45
N HIS A 236 2.75 9.07 -31.73
CA HIS A 236 4.15 9.35 -32.12
C HIS A 236 4.27 10.31 -33.32
N LEU A 237 3.25 10.43 -34.18
CA LEU A 237 3.31 11.17 -35.45
C LEU A 237 3.04 12.67 -35.35
N LYS A 238 2.64 13.23 -34.19
CA LYS A 238 2.22 14.63 -34.07
C LYS A 238 3.09 15.53 -33.17
N MET A 239 4.12 15.01 -32.51
CA MET A 239 4.91 15.81 -31.57
C MET A 239 6.03 16.62 -32.25
N THR A 240 6.36 17.76 -31.66
CA THR A 240 7.44 18.66 -32.09
C THR A 240 8.81 17.96 -32.00
N GLY A 241 9.61 17.99 -33.08
CA GLY A 241 10.85 17.22 -33.20
C GLY A 241 11.93 17.48 -32.13
N ALA A 242 11.97 18.67 -31.52
CA ALA A 242 12.96 19.02 -30.49
C ALA A 242 12.73 18.31 -29.15
N PHE A 243 11.47 18.15 -28.73
CA PHE A 243 11.12 17.44 -27.51
C PHE A 243 11.36 15.94 -27.66
N ILE A 244 10.96 15.36 -28.81
CA ILE A 244 11.28 13.96 -29.14
C ILE A 244 12.79 13.70 -29.12
N GLY A 245 13.62 14.61 -29.65
CA GLY A 245 15.08 14.45 -29.64
C GLY A 245 15.71 14.49 -28.24
N THR A 246 15.09 15.20 -27.30
CA THR A 246 15.54 15.28 -25.90
C THR A 246 15.09 14.06 -25.11
N LEU A 247 13.84 13.66 -25.31
CA LEU A 247 13.26 12.44 -24.76
C LEU A 247 14.01 11.17 -25.22
N ASN A 248 14.38 11.09 -26.50
CA ASN A 248 15.16 9.98 -27.06
C ASN A 248 16.56 9.82 -26.44
N ARG A 249 17.15 10.91 -25.94
CA ARG A 249 18.47 10.87 -25.29
C ARG A 249 18.37 10.62 -23.78
N GLY A 250 17.16 10.46 -23.24
CA GLY A 250 16.90 10.30 -21.81
C GLY A 250 17.73 9.18 -21.18
N PHE A 251 17.81 8.02 -21.83
CA PHE A 251 18.63 6.90 -21.32
C PHE A 251 20.11 7.27 -21.21
N ALA A 252 20.73 7.75 -22.30
CA ALA A 252 22.15 8.06 -22.34
C ALA A 252 22.53 9.18 -21.34
N GLU A 253 21.71 10.23 -21.24
CA GLU A 253 21.94 11.31 -20.27
C GLU A 253 21.73 10.84 -18.83
N ALA A 254 20.73 9.99 -18.55
CA ALA A 254 20.52 9.44 -17.23
C ALA A 254 21.71 8.58 -16.78
N ILE A 255 22.24 7.71 -17.64
CA ILE A 255 23.44 6.92 -17.35
C ILE A 255 24.66 7.81 -17.14
N ARG A 256 24.86 8.85 -17.96
CA ARG A 256 25.94 9.82 -17.80
C ARG A 256 25.87 10.49 -16.43
N HIS A 257 24.70 10.94 -16.02
CA HIS A 257 24.48 11.59 -14.73
C HIS A 257 24.61 10.62 -13.54
N CYS A 258 24.18 9.35 -13.66
CA CYS A 258 24.43 8.34 -12.63
C CYS A 258 25.95 8.12 -12.42
N LYS A 259 26.72 8.05 -13.51
CA LYS A 259 28.19 7.94 -13.44
C LYS A 259 28.81 9.18 -12.77
N GLN A 260 28.36 10.39 -13.11
CA GLN A 260 28.81 11.61 -12.43
C GLN A 260 28.46 11.60 -10.93
N ALA A 261 27.26 11.17 -10.56
CA ALA A 261 26.85 11.06 -9.16
C ALA A 261 27.77 10.12 -8.37
N ALA A 262 28.13 8.97 -8.96
CA ALA A 262 29.05 8.00 -8.35
C ALA A 262 30.50 8.52 -8.25
N LEU A 263 30.95 9.39 -9.16
CA LEU A 263 32.27 10.03 -9.06
C LEU A 263 32.36 10.98 -7.84
N TYR A 264 31.27 11.67 -7.52
CA TYR A 264 31.21 12.57 -6.36
C TYR A 264 30.91 11.85 -5.04
N ASP A 265 30.12 10.78 -5.09
CA ASP A 265 29.77 9.96 -3.93
C ASP A 265 29.52 8.52 -4.38
N SER A 266 30.53 7.67 -4.25
CA SER A 266 30.44 6.25 -4.61
C SER A 266 29.49 5.48 -3.70
N GLU A 267 29.19 5.99 -2.50
CA GLU A 267 28.32 5.32 -1.54
C GLU A 267 26.86 5.74 -1.68
N ASN A 268 26.48 6.47 -2.73
CA ASN A 268 25.11 6.93 -2.96
C ASN A 268 24.23 5.82 -3.60
N PRO A 269 23.41 5.08 -2.81
CA PRO A 269 22.60 3.99 -3.35
C PRO A 269 21.43 4.49 -4.22
N TYR A 270 20.97 5.73 -4.00
CA TYR A 270 19.87 6.30 -4.79
C TYR A 270 20.27 6.49 -6.25
N SER A 271 21.54 6.84 -6.51
CA SER A 271 22.08 6.92 -7.88
C SER A 271 22.06 5.56 -8.58
N GLN A 272 22.40 4.48 -7.87
CA GLN A 272 22.37 3.13 -8.41
C GLN A 272 20.92 2.64 -8.61
N ASP A 273 20.00 2.99 -7.71
CA ASP A 273 18.57 2.70 -7.89
C ASP A 273 17.97 3.40 -9.12
N VAL A 274 18.35 4.67 -9.37
CA VAL A 274 17.96 5.37 -10.59
C VAL A 274 18.57 4.68 -11.81
N ARG A 275 19.86 4.33 -11.78
CA ARG A 275 20.53 3.59 -12.87
C ARG A 275 19.81 2.27 -13.17
N PHE A 276 19.47 1.50 -12.13
CA PHE A 276 18.73 0.23 -12.27
C PHE A 276 17.41 0.45 -12.99
N ARG A 277 16.57 1.38 -12.52
CA ARG A 277 15.25 1.67 -13.12
C ARG A 277 15.35 2.09 -14.59
N VAL A 278 16.28 2.99 -14.89
CA VAL A 278 16.53 3.52 -16.25
C VAL A 278 16.96 2.41 -17.21
N THR A 279 17.85 1.51 -16.75
CA THR A 279 18.27 0.32 -17.50
C THR A 279 17.12 -0.67 -17.70
N THR A 280 16.30 -0.93 -16.68
CA THR A 280 15.10 -1.77 -16.81
C THR A 280 14.10 -1.20 -17.81
N THR A 281 13.79 0.09 -17.72
CA THR A 281 12.94 0.77 -18.71
C THR A 281 13.52 0.64 -20.11
N GLN A 282 14.84 0.78 -20.28
CA GLN A 282 15.48 0.61 -21.59
C GLN A 282 15.34 -0.82 -22.13
N LEU A 283 15.51 -1.82 -21.27
CA LEU A 283 15.37 -3.23 -21.61
C LEU A 283 13.94 -3.56 -22.08
N GLU A 284 12.94 -3.02 -21.41
CA GLU A 284 11.52 -3.14 -21.77
C GLU A 284 11.12 -2.30 -22.99
N SER A 285 11.87 -1.23 -23.28
CA SER A 285 11.42 -0.18 -24.18
C SER A 285 11.34 -0.55 -25.67
N THR A 286 11.99 -1.63 -26.09
CA THR A 286 12.25 -1.87 -27.51
C THR A 286 11.89 -3.28 -27.95
N ASN A 287 11.00 -3.37 -28.94
CA ASN A 287 10.88 -4.53 -29.85
C ASN A 287 12.11 -4.69 -30.78
N SER A 288 13.15 -3.86 -30.61
CA SER A 288 14.32 -3.76 -31.51
C SER A 288 15.67 -3.84 -30.78
N ASN A 289 15.71 -4.29 -29.52
CA ASN A 289 17.00 -4.62 -28.90
C ASN A 289 17.46 -5.96 -29.48
N THR A 290 18.60 -5.95 -30.17
CA THR A 290 19.24 -7.19 -30.57
C THR A 290 19.56 -8.02 -29.31
N PRO A 291 19.65 -9.37 -29.41
CA PRO A 291 19.99 -10.21 -28.27
C PRO A 291 21.25 -9.72 -27.52
N GLU A 292 22.23 -9.18 -28.24
CA GLU A 292 23.47 -8.64 -27.70
C GLU A 292 23.22 -7.43 -26.79
N VAL A 293 22.41 -6.46 -27.24
CA VAL A 293 22.06 -5.28 -26.43
C VAL A 293 21.28 -5.69 -25.18
N LYS A 294 20.41 -6.71 -25.27
CA LYS A 294 19.70 -7.22 -24.08
C LYS A 294 20.67 -7.84 -23.07
N VAL A 295 21.65 -8.61 -23.54
CA VAL A 295 22.69 -9.19 -22.68
C VAL A 295 23.53 -8.10 -22.02
N GLU A 296 23.91 -7.05 -22.76
CA GLU A 296 24.64 -5.91 -22.19
C GLU A 296 23.84 -5.20 -21.09
N LEU A 297 22.55 -4.91 -21.33
CA LEU A 297 21.69 -4.26 -20.33
C LEU A 297 21.47 -5.15 -19.10
N ILE A 298 21.32 -6.46 -19.28
CA ILE A 298 21.23 -7.42 -18.17
C ILE A 298 22.54 -7.46 -17.38
N SER A 299 23.68 -7.47 -18.08
CA SER A 299 25.01 -7.41 -17.45
C SER A 299 25.17 -6.12 -16.63
N ASP A 300 24.67 -4.98 -17.14
CA ASP A 300 24.64 -3.72 -16.41
C ASP A 300 23.78 -3.80 -15.15
N LEU A 301 22.62 -4.47 -15.19
CA LEU A 301 21.77 -4.67 -14.01
C LEU A 301 22.48 -5.52 -12.93
N CYS A 302 23.21 -6.56 -13.34
CA CYS A 302 24.04 -7.35 -12.43
C CYS A 302 25.14 -6.50 -11.79
N ASP A 303 25.91 -5.74 -12.59
CA ASP A 303 26.96 -4.81 -12.12
C ASP A 303 26.41 -3.82 -11.08
N ILE A 304 25.21 -3.28 -11.33
CA ILE A 304 24.55 -2.35 -10.40
C ILE A 304 24.27 -3.03 -9.05
N LEU A 305 23.78 -4.27 -9.05
CA LEU A 305 23.48 -4.99 -7.80
C LEU A 305 24.73 -5.47 -7.06
N ASP A 306 25.84 -5.71 -7.75
CA ASP A 306 27.11 -6.05 -7.13
C ASP A 306 27.78 -4.86 -6.40
N HIS A 307 27.24 -3.64 -6.59
CA HIS A 307 27.79 -2.44 -6.00
C HIS A 307 27.68 -2.41 -4.46
N SER A 308 28.76 -1.98 -3.78
CA SER A 308 28.85 -2.02 -2.31
C SER A 308 27.91 -1.04 -1.57
N CYS A 309 27.32 -0.06 -2.27
CA CYS A 309 26.42 0.94 -1.70
C CYS A 309 25.13 0.33 -1.12
N TRP A 310 24.75 -0.87 -1.55
CA TRP A 310 23.54 -1.56 -1.10
C TRP A 310 23.59 -2.06 0.34
N ARG A 311 24.79 -2.12 0.96
CA ARG A 311 25.00 -2.67 2.31
C ARG A 311 24.08 -2.09 3.39
N HIS A 312 23.68 -0.83 3.23
CA HIS A 312 22.82 -0.12 4.19
C HIS A 312 21.36 0.01 3.73
N GLN A 313 21.00 -0.55 2.58
CA GLN A 313 19.66 -0.50 1.99
C GLN A 313 19.21 -1.89 1.50
N LEU A 314 19.33 -2.89 2.38
CA LEU A 314 19.08 -4.29 2.06
C LEU A 314 17.66 -4.57 1.55
N GLU A 315 16.65 -3.83 2.02
CA GLU A 315 15.27 -3.99 1.56
C GLU A 315 15.14 -3.57 0.09
N GLN A 316 15.69 -2.41 -0.25
CA GLN A 316 15.68 -1.91 -1.63
C GLN A 316 16.52 -2.79 -2.55
N PHE A 317 17.69 -3.24 -2.09
CA PHE A 317 18.51 -4.22 -2.78
C PHE A 317 17.75 -5.50 -3.10
N ASN A 318 17.10 -6.13 -2.11
CA ASN A 318 16.37 -7.37 -2.32
C ASN A 318 15.14 -7.19 -3.23
N ARG A 319 14.47 -6.04 -3.16
CA ARG A 319 13.41 -5.70 -4.13
C ARG A 319 13.94 -5.63 -5.57
N ARG A 320 15.09 -4.99 -5.80
CA ARG A 320 15.72 -4.96 -7.14
C ARG A 320 16.24 -6.32 -7.58
N LYS A 321 16.73 -7.13 -6.64
CA LYS A 321 17.14 -8.52 -6.89
C LYS A 321 15.96 -9.39 -7.34
N LEU A 322 14.76 -9.19 -6.78
CA LEU A 322 13.53 -9.83 -7.27
C LEU A 322 13.19 -9.40 -8.69
N GLU A 323 13.22 -8.09 -8.97
CA GLU A 323 12.98 -7.56 -10.32
C GLU A 323 13.96 -8.16 -11.35
N LEU A 324 15.25 -8.29 -10.99
CA LEU A 324 16.24 -8.93 -11.84
C LEU A 324 15.98 -10.43 -12.01
N ALA A 325 15.59 -11.14 -10.95
CA ALA A 325 15.25 -12.56 -11.02
C ALA A 325 14.07 -12.82 -11.96
N ASP A 326 13.08 -11.94 -11.98
CA ASP A 326 11.96 -12.00 -12.93
C ASP A 326 12.41 -11.75 -14.38
N LEU A 327 13.33 -10.80 -14.61
CA LEU A 327 13.90 -10.55 -15.92
C LEU A 327 14.75 -11.72 -16.43
N LEU A 328 15.48 -12.39 -15.54
CA LEU A 328 16.33 -13.55 -15.86
C LEU A 328 15.55 -14.86 -15.92
N ASN A 329 14.31 -14.88 -15.42
CA ASN A 329 13.55 -16.09 -15.14
C ASN A 329 14.33 -17.09 -14.26
N ASP A 330 15.02 -16.58 -13.23
CA ASP A 330 15.86 -17.35 -12.31
C ASP A 330 15.14 -17.58 -10.97
N ASP A 331 14.59 -18.79 -10.81
CA ASP A 331 13.86 -19.19 -9.60
C ASP A 331 14.74 -19.21 -8.35
N SER A 332 16.04 -19.49 -8.48
CA SER A 332 16.97 -19.57 -7.35
C SER A 332 17.26 -18.19 -6.78
N VAL A 333 17.54 -17.20 -7.64
CA VAL A 333 17.80 -15.82 -7.22
C VAL A 333 16.53 -15.21 -6.60
N ARG A 334 15.36 -15.57 -7.14
CA ARG A 334 14.07 -15.13 -6.59
C ARG A 334 13.83 -15.69 -5.19
N GLU A 335 14.05 -16.98 -4.99
CA GLU A 335 13.85 -17.62 -3.68
C GLU A 335 14.78 -17.02 -2.62
N ASP A 336 16.06 -16.87 -2.91
CA ASP A 336 17.02 -16.24 -2.00
C ASP A 336 16.61 -14.79 -1.65
N ALA A 337 16.18 -13.99 -2.63
CA ALA A 337 15.72 -12.62 -2.37
C ALA A 337 14.44 -12.58 -1.51
N LEU A 338 13.49 -13.49 -1.73
CA LEU A 338 12.30 -13.61 -0.89
C LEU A 338 12.64 -14.06 0.54
N GLU A 339 13.56 -15.01 0.71
CA GLU A 339 14.03 -15.47 2.03
C GLU A 339 14.72 -14.36 2.82
N GLN A 340 15.53 -13.53 2.15
CA GLN A 340 16.16 -12.38 2.77
C GLN A 340 15.12 -11.34 3.21
N LEU A 341 14.11 -11.04 2.37
CA LEU A 341 13.02 -10.14 2.75
C LEU A 341 12.20 -10.68 3.93
N ALA A 342 11.92 -11.99 3.96
CA ALA A 342 11.23 -12.65 5.07
C ALA A 342 12.04 -12.56 6.37
N THR A 343 13.36 -12.76 6.29
CA THR A 343 14.28 -12.60 7.44
C THR A 343 14.27 -11.17 7.98
N MET A 344 14.13 -10.17 7.10
CA MET A 344 13.96 -8.76 7.47
C MET A 344 12.56 -8.42 8.03
N GLY A 345 11.64 -9.40 8.11
CA GLY A 345 10.30 -9.22 8.67
C GLY A 345 9.23 -8.79 7.67
N SER A 346 9.51 -8.85 6.36
CA SER A 346 8.52 -8.55 5.33
C SER A 346 7.42 -9.62 5.27
N THR A 347 6.18 -9.24 5.60
CA THR A 347 5.02 -10.15 5.47
C THR A 347 4.74 -10.52 4.02
N ALA A 348 5.08 -9.64 3.06
CA ALA A 348 4.95 -9.93 1.63
C ALA A 348 5.93 -11.02 1.18
N GLY A 349 7.18 -11.00 1.68
CA GLY A 349 8.15 -12.06 1.45
C GLY A 349 7.67 -13.40 1.99
N GLU A 350 7.19 -13.41 3.23
CA GLU A 350 6.63 -14.61 3.88
C GLU A 350 5.42 -15.16 3.13
N TYR A 351 4.54 -14.27 2.66
CA TYR A 351 3.35 -14.65 1.90
C TYR A 351 3.74 -15.31 0.58
N MET A 352 4.70 -14.75 -0.16
CA MET A 352 5.15 -15.30 -1.44
C MET A 352 5.83 -16.66 -1.28
N LEU A 353 6.69 -16.82 -0.26
CA LEU A 353 7.33 -18.11 0.03
C LEU A 353 6.28 -19.16 0.40
N ALA A 354 5.37 -18.84 1.33
CA ALA A 354 4.32 -19.76 1.74
C ALA A 354 3.38 -20.10 0.58
N TRP A 355 2.99 -19.10 -0.24
CA TRP A 355 2.09 -19.31 -1.38
C TRP A 355 2.73 -20.24 -2.42
N ARG A 356 4.01 -20.03 -2.77
CA ARG A 356 4.72 -20.91 -3.72
C ARG A 356 4.92 -22.33 -3.19
N ARG A 357 5.00 -22.49 -1.87
CA ARG A 357 5.07 -23.80 -1.22
C ARG A 357 3.70 -24.48 -1.14
N MET A 358 2.61 -23.71 -1.14
CA MET A 358 1.23 -24.25 -1.16
C MET A 358 0.68 -24.48 -2.57
N HIS A 359 1.12 -23.72 -3.57
CA HIS A 359 0.53 -23.70 -4.91
C HIS A 359 1.56 -23.86 -6.04
N TYR A 360 1.12 -24.48 -7.12
CA TYR A 360 1.76 -24.35 -8.42
C TYR A 360 1.41 -23.00 -9.08
N PRO A 361 2.16 -22.56 -10.11
CA PRO A 361 1.86 -21.31 -10.82
C PRO A 361 0.44 -21.23 -11.42
N ASP A 362 -0.16 -22.37 -11.76
CA ASP A 362 -1.55 -22.49 -12.23
C ASP A 362 -2.59 -22.42 -11.10
N ARG A 363 -2.15 -22.14 -9.86
CA ARG A 363 -2.92 -22.05 -8.62
C ARG A 363 -3.47 -23.38 -8.10
N THR A 364 -3.09 -24.50 -8.69
CA THR A 364 -3.43 -25.82 -8.12
C THR A 364 -2.63 -26.08 -6.85
N TRP A 365 -3.19 -26.88 -5.94
CA TRP A 365 -2.55 -27.21 -4.66
C TRP A 365 -1.36 -28.15 -4.86
N ARG A 366 -0.30 -27.89 -4.10
CA ARG A 366 0.85 -28.79 -3.95
C ARG A 366 0.53 -29.95 -2.98
N PRO A 367 1.39 -30.98 -2.91
CA PRO A 367 1.22 -32.08 -1.96
C PRO A 367 1.05 -31.62 -0.51
N GLU A 368 0.29 -32.41 0.28
CA GLU A 368 -0.07 -32.08 1.66
C GLU A 368 1.15 -31.76 2.55
N SER A 369 2.27 -32.46 2.34
CA SER A 369 3.52 -32.21 3.06
C SER A 369 4.07 -30.80 2.84
N GLU A 370 4.01 -30.28 1.61
CA GLU A 370 4.50 -28.93 1.31
C GLU A 370 3.55 -27.87 1.90
N ILE A 371 2.24 -28.10 1.83
CA ILE A 371 1.26 -27.20 2.46
C ILE A 371 1.49 -27.15 3.97
N GLN A 372 1.73 -28.29 4.61
CA GLN A 372 2.01 -28.35 6.05
C GLN A 372 3.29 -27.59 6.43
N GLU A 373 4.37 -27.69 5.66
CA GLU A 373 5.57 -26.88 5.88
C GLU A 373 5.29 -25.37 5.77
N ALA A 374 4.50 -24.97 4.77
CA ALA A 374 4.09 -23.58 4.61
C ALA A 374 3.24 -23.09 5.79
N LEU A 375 2.33 -23.94 6.31
CA LEU A 375 1.55 -23.64 7.51
C LEU A 375 2.46 -23.48 8.74
N LEU A 376 3.44 -24.36 8.94
CA LEU A 376 4.42 -24.24 10.03
C LEU A 376 5.20 -22.93 9.95
N ARG A 377 5.60 -22.53 8.73
CA ARG A 377 6.28 -21.26 8.49
C ARG A 377 5.42 -20.06 8.83
N ILE A 378 4.16 -20.02 8.42
CA ILE A 378 3.26 -18.91 8.76
C ILE A 378 2.98 -18.89 10.28
N ALA A 379 2.83 -20.06 10.90
CA ALA A 379 2.59 -20.16 12.34
C ALA A 379 3.79 -19.68 13.18
N SER A 380 5.03 -19.79 12.70
CA SER A 380 6.21 -19.30 13.45
C SER A 380 6.26 -17.77 13.54
N ILE A 381 5.53 -17.06 12.69
CA ILE A 381 5.44 -15.59 12.64
C ILE A 381 4.05 -15.10 13.04
N GLU A 382 3.33 -15.91 13.81
CA GLU A 382 1.91 -15.73 14.09
C GLU A 382 1.57 -14.30 14.55
N ASP A 383 2.36 -13.73 15.46
CA ASP A 383 2.11 -12.41 16.07
C ASP A 383 2.19 -11.25 15.07
N ARG A 384 2.99 -11.40 14.01
CA ARG A 384 3.21 -10.39 12.96
C ARG A 384 2.46 -10.68 11.66
N ALA A 385 1.70 -11.78 11.59
CA ALA A 385 1.00 -12.17 10.38
C ALA A 385 -0.12 -11.18 10.03
N ASP A 386 -0.06 -10.63 8.82
CA ASP A 386 -1.12 -9.78 8.27
C ASP A 386 -2.33 -10.59 7.77
N LEU A 387 -3.39 -9.90 7.36
CA LEU A 387 -4.61 -10.54 6.87
C LEU A 387 -4.37 -11.47 5.67
N LYS A 388 -3.40 -11.17 4.79
CA LYS A 388 -3.10 -12.00 3.61
C LYS A 388 -2.51 -13.34 4.04
N LEU A 389 -1.56 -13.32 4.96
CA LEU A 389 -0.97 -14.51 5.55
C LEU A 389 -2.00 -15.35 6.31
N ILE A 390 -2.86 -14.70 7.11
CA ILE A 390 -3.92 -15.39 7.86
C ILE A 390 -4.94 -16.03 6.90
N ARG A 391 -5.30 -15.36 5.80
CA ARG A 391 -6.16 -15.93 4.75
C ARG A 391 -5.54 -17.19 4.15
N LEU A 392 -4.28 -17.08 3.71
CA LEU A 392 -3.53 -18.20 3.13
C LEU A 392 -3.44 -19.36 4.11
N TYR A 393 -3.16 -19.07 5.39
CA TYR A 393 -3.14 -20.07 6.46
C TYR A 393 -4.47 -20.81 6.57
N THR A 394 -5.58 -20.09 6.72
CA THR A 394 -6.90 -20.73 6.89
C THR A 394 -7.34 -21.54 5.66
N GLN A 395 -6.92 -21.13 4.46
CA GLN A 395 -7.17 -21.89 3.22
C GLN A 395 -6.34 -23.17 3.16
N GLY A 396 -5.02 -23.06 3.38
CA GLY A 396 -4.12 -24.21 3.39
C GLY A 396 -4.48 -25.21 4.49
N TRP A 397 -4.84 -24.73 5.67
CA TRP A 397 -5.29 -25.58 6.77
C TRP A 397 -6.56 -26.36 6.40
N TRP A 398 -7.55 -25.69 5.82
CA TRP A 398 -8.78 -26.35 5.40
C TRP A 398 -8.53 -27.38 4.27
N GLN A 399 -7.62 -27.07 3.35
CA GLN A 399 -7.22 -28.01 2.30
C GLN A 399 -6.58 -29.29 2.86
N VAL A 400 -5.77 -29.16 3.91
CA VAL A 400 -5.07 -30.28 4.56
C VAL A 400 -6.01 -31.10 5.43
N PHE A 401 -6.85 -30.46 6.26
CA PHE A 401 -7.62 -31.16 7.29
C PHE A 401 -9.11 -31.29 6.97
N GLY A 402 -9.72 -30.26 6.36
CA GLY A 402 -11.13 -30.28 5.97
C GLY A 402 -11.40 -31.17 4.76
N LYS A 403 -10.52 -31.14 3.76
CA LYS A 403 -10.55 -31.96 2.52
C LYS A 403 -11.90 -31.97 1.78
N ILE A 404 -12.71 -30.93 1.98
CA ILE A 404 -14.01 -30.74 1.32
C ILE A 404 -14.18 -29.28 0.90
N ASP A 405 -14.93 -29.05 -0.17
CA ASP A 405 -15.53 -27.74 -0.43
C ASP A 405 -16.97 -27.72 0.12
N PRO A 406 -17.26 -26.91 1.16
CA PRO A 406 -18.62 -26.78 1.70
C PRO A 406 -19.67 -26.30 0.70
N TYR A 407 -19.29 -25.71 -0.42
CA TYR A 407 -20.21 -25.25 -1.46
C TYR A 407 -20.50 -26.26 -2.55
N GLU A 408 -19.67 -27.29 -2.72
CA GLU A 408 -19.85 -28.32 -3.74
C GLU A 408 -20.68 -29.52 -3.24
N CYS A 409 -20.80 -29.69 -1.93
CA CYS A 409 -21.48 -30.81 -1.31
C CYS A 409 -22.59 -30.37 -0.34
N GLU A 410 -23.70 -31.11 -0.29
CA GLU A 410 -24.69 -30.99 0.79
C GLU A 410 -24.42 -32.01 1.89
N ARG A 411 -24.65 -31.61 3.14
CA ARG A 411 -24.56 -32.45 4.34
C ARG A 411 -23.18 -33.09 4.49
N ALA A 412 -22.14 -32.36 4.12
CA ALA A 412 -20.77 -32.81 4.25
C ALA A 412 -20.39 -32.96 5.73
N THR A 413 -19.55 -33.96 6.00
CA THR A 413 -18.91 -34.20 7.29
C THR A 413 -17.40 -34.13 7.13
N VAL A 414 -16.70 -33.81 8.22
CA VAL A 414 -15.25 -33.68 8.22
C VAL A 414 -14.68 -34.45 9.40
N ARG A 415 -13.56 -35.14 9.15
CA ARG A 415 -12.80 -35.87 10.17
C ARG A 415 -11.80 -34.93 10.81
N ILE A 416 -12.28 -34.04 11.66
CA ILE A 416 -11.50 -33.03 12.36
C ILE A 416 -11.70 -33.23 13.86
N THR A 417 -10.60 -33.42 14.59
CA THR A 417 -10.62 -33.63 16.04
C THR A 417 -10.97 -32.34 16.80
N HIS A 418 -11.36 -32.49 18.06
CA HIS A 418 -11.58 -31.33 18.94
C HIS A 418 -10.39 -30.35 18.97
N GLU A 419 -9.15 -30.83 19.11
CA GLU A 419 -7.94 -29.98 19.13
C GLU A 419 -7.72 -29.26 17.80
N GLN A 420 -7.97 -29.95 16.67
CA GLN A 420 -7.87 -29.34 15.35
C GLN A 420 -8.93 -28.25 15.15
N TRP A 421 -10.16 -28.45 15.64
CA TRP A 421 -11.18 -27.40 15.64
C TRP A 421 -10.79 -26.20 16.50
N GLN A 422 -10.21 -26.43 17.69
CA GLN A 422 -9.71 -25.34 18.54
C GLN A 422 -8.65 -24.52 17.80
N HIS A 423 -7.70 -25.20 17.16
CA HIS A 423 -6.65 -24.55 16.39
C HIS A 423 -7.19 -23.75 15.20
N PHE A 424 -8.11 -24.33 14.42
CA PHE A 424 -8.66 -23.66 13.25
C PHE A 424 -9.55 -22.47 13.61
N THR A 425 -10.37 -22.61 14.65
CA THR A 425 -11.23 -21.51 15.13
C THR A 425 -10.42 -20.35 15.71
N HIS A 426 -9.27 -20.61 16.32
CA HIS A 426 -8.31 -19.57 16.72
C HIS A 426 -7.85 -18.71 15.54
N TRP A 427 -7.39 -19.34 14.46
CA TRP A 427 -6.98 -18.63 13.23
C TRP A 427 -8.14 -17.92 12.53
N LEU A 428 -9.32 -18.53 12.48
CA LEU A 428 -10.52 -17.89 11.93
C LEU A 428 -10.95 -16.67 12.75
N ARG A 429 -10.87 -16.73 14.08
CA ARG A 429 -11.16 -15.58 14.94
C ARG A 429 -10.23 -14.41 14.63
N ARG A 430 -8.93 -14.67 14.48
CA ARG A 430 -7.94 -13.63 14.08
C ARG A 430 -8.19 -13.09 12.68
N ARG A 431 -8.61 -13.96 11.76
CA ARG A 431 -9.02 -13.53 10.41
C ARG A 431 -10.21 -12.56 10.48
N LEU A 432 -11.24 -12.92 11.25
CA LEU A 432 -12.48 -12.16 11.38
C LEU A 432 -12.35 -10.90 12.25
N SER A 433 -11.28 -10.73 13.03
CA SER A 433 -11.02 -9.49 13.75
C SER A 433 -10.55 -8.34 12.85
N HIS A 434 -10.18 -8.62 11.60
CA HIS A 434 -9.82 -7.60 10.62
C HIS A 434 -11.08 -7.04 9.95
N THR A 435 -11.23 -5.71 9.93
CA THR A 435 -12.40 -5.03 9.35
C THR A 435 -12.54 -5.24 7.84
N GLU A 436 -11.44 -5.55 7.16
CA GLU A 436 -11.36 -5.83 5.72
C GLU A 436 -11.77 -7.28 5.35
N GLU A 437 -12.13 -8.13 6.32
CA GLU A 437 -12.53 -9.51 6.07
C GLU A 437 -14.02 -9.64 5.74
N GLU A 438 -14.29 -10.04 4.50
CA GLU A 438 -15.65 -10.14 3.97
C GLU A 438 -16.11 -11.57 3.69
N SER A 439 -15.25 -12.59 3.86
CA SER A 439 -15.58 -13.97 3.48
C SER A 439 -16.71 -14.55 4.32
N LEU A 440 -17.86 -14.75 3.67
CA LEU A 440 -19.01 -15.44 4.24
C LEU A 440 -18.69 -16.91 4.58
N LEU A 441 -17.81 -17.55 3.79
CA LEU A 441 -17.35 -18.91 4.09
C LEU A 441 -16.54 -18.95 5.38
N ALA A 442 -15.62 -18.00 5.58
CA ALA A 442 -14.84 -17.95 6.83
C ALA A 442 -15.75 -17.73 8.06
N LYS A 443 -16.76 -16.85 7.94
CA LYS A 443 -17.77 -16.65 8.99
C LYS A 443 -18.58 -17.91 9.27
N PHE A 444 -19.01 -18.61 8.21
CA PHE A 444 -19.71 -19.89 8.33
C PHE A 444 -18.85 -20.96 9.02
N LEU A 445 -17.61 -21.16 8.56
CA LEU A 445 -16.67 -22.13 9.13
C LEU A 445 -16.35 -21.81 10.60
N TYR A 446 -16.27 -20.53 10.96
CA TYR A 446 -16.07 -20.11 12.35
C TYR A 446 -17.26 -20.45 13.22
N ALA A 447 -18.48 -20.09 12.80
CA ALA A 447 -19.71 -20.41 13.52
C ALA A 447 -19.92 -21.93 13.65
N TRP A 448 -19.61 -22.69 12.60
CA TRP A 448 -19.66 -24.15 12.62
C TRP A 448 -18.60 -24.75 13.56
N GLY A 449 -17.36 -24.26 13.50
CA GLY A 449 -16.29 -24.69 14.40
C GLY A 449 -16.62 -24.43 15.87
N LEU A 450 -17.20 -23.27 16.21
CA LEU A 450 -17.70 -22.99 17.56
C LEU A 450 -18.74 -24.02 18.02
N PHE A 451 -19.64 -24.45 17.12
CA PHE A 451 -20.61 -25.51 17.43
C PHE A 451 -19.94 -26.85 17.71
N GLN A 452 -18.96 -27.23 16.88
CA GLN A 452 -18.16 -28.45 17.06
C GLN A 452 -17.42 -28.45 18.40
N LEU A 453 -16.96 -27.28 18.84
CA LEU A 453 -16.35 -27.05 20.15
C LEU A 453 -17.34 -26.92 21.31
N ARG A 454 -18.64 -27.15 21.07
CA ARG A 454 -19.73 -27.05 22.05
C ARG A 454 -19.92 -25.65 22.63
N GLN A 455 -19.40 -24.62 21.96
CA GLN A 455 -19.64 -23.20 22.25
C GLN A 455 -20.92 -22.74 21.55
N TYR A 456 -22.04 -23.36 21.94
CA TYR A 456 -23.30 -23.25 21.20
C TYR A 456 -23.86 -21.83 21.17
N ARG A 457 -23.69 -21.06 22.26
CA ARG A 457 -24.24 -19.69 22.34
C ARG A 457 -23.49 -18.75 21.40
N GLU A 458 -22.18 -18.84 21.38
CA GLU A 458 -21.28 -18.08 20.52
C GLU A 458 -21.53 -18.44 19.06
N SER A 459 -21.66 -19.73 18.76
CA SER A 459 -22.03 -20.23 17.43
C SER A 459 -23.35 -19.64 16.94
N GLU A 460 -24.40 -19.65 17.77
CA GLU A 460 -25.72 -19.08 17.44
C GLU A 460 -25.66 -17.57 17.16
N GLU A 461 -24.81 -16.81 17.86
CA GLU A 461 -24.63 -15.38 17.61
C GLU A 461 -23.98 -15.13 16.25
N GLU A 462 -22.90 -15.86 15.95
CA GLU A 462 -22.20 -15.75 14.66
C GLU A 462 -23.09 -16.14 13.49
N PHE A 463 -23.92 -17.19 13.64
CA PHE A 463 -24.92 -17.54 12.65
C PHE A 463 -26.01 -16.46 12.50
N ARG A 464 -26.38 -15.74 13.56
CA ARG A 464 -27.33 -14.62 13.46
C ARG A 464 -26.74 -13.45 12.69
N ILE A 465 -25.45 -13.16 12.89
CA ILE A 465 -24.72 -12.16 12.11
C ILE A 465 -24.72 -12.57 10.63
N LEU A 466 -24.38 -13.83 10.34
CA LEU A 466 -24.37 -14.38 8.99
C LEU A 466 -25.75 -14.36 8.32
N ASP A 467 -26.82 -14.68 9.05
CA ASP A 467 -28.20 -14.64 8.54
C ASP A 467 -28.61 -13.22 8.13
N ARG A 468 -28.23 -12.20 8.90
CA ARG A 468 -28.50 -10.79 8.57
C ARG A 468 -27.73 -10.33 7.34
N SER A 469 -26.47 -10.75 7.19
CA SER A 469 -25.60 -10.34 6.08
C SER A 469 -25.91 -11.03 4.75
N THR A 470 -26.77 -12.06 4.72
CA THR A 470 -26.94 -12.94 3.55
C THR A 470 -28.38 -12.99 3.04
N MET A 471 -29.17 -11.94 3.26
CA MET A 471 -30.58 -11.88 2.85
C MET A 471 -30.77 -12.22 1.36
N GLY A 472 -31.60 -13.23 1.07
CA GLY A 472 -31.86 -13.71 -0.29
C GLY A 472 -30.83 -14.71 -0.88
N GLY A 473 -29.76 -15.05 -0.15
CA GLY A 473 -28.73 -15.97 -0.65
C GLY A 473 -29.15 -17.46 -0.67
N ARG A 474 -28.72 -18.22 -1.69
CA ARG A 474 -29.01 -19.66 -1.84
C ARG A 474 -28.55 -20.51 -0.65
N HIS A 475 -27.42 -20.17 -0.04
CA HIS A 475 -26.81 -20.91 1.07
C HIS A 475 -27.54 -20.75 2.41
N ARG A 476 -28.63 -19.99 2.46
CA ARG A 476 -29.59 -19.96 3.58
C ARG A 476 -30.51 -21.18 3.63
N VAL A 477 -30.61 -21.91 2.52
CA VAL A 477 -31.54 -23.04 2.35
C VAL A 477 -30.76 -24.35 2.25
N ILE A 478 -29.67 -24.35 1.50
CA ILE A 478 -28.80 -25.52 1.27
C ILE A 478 -28.13 -25.92 2.59
N ARG A 479 -28.24 -27.20 2.95
CA ARG A 479 -27.59 -27.78 4.14
C ARG A 479 -26.16 -28.15 3.77
N LEU A 480 -25.21 -27.31 4.14
CA LEU A 480 -23.82 -27.45 3.70
C LEU A 480 -23.14 -28.58 4.47
N CYS A 481 -23.20 -28.54 5.79
CA CYS A 481 -22.45 -29.46 6.66
C CYS A 481 -23.34 -30.07 7.74
N LEU A 482 -22.91 -31.20 8.32
CA LEU A 482 -23.53 -31.83 9.47
C LEU A 482 -22.66 -31.71 10.72
N TRP A 483 -23.29 -31.82 11.88
CA TRP A 483 -22.60 -32.04 13.14
C TRP A 483 -22.08 -33.48 13.17
N SER A 484 -20.79 -33.65 13.45
CA SER A 484 -20.08 -34.92 13.39
C SER A 484 -19.16 -35.09 14.60
N ASP A 485 -18.80 -36.33 14.90
CA ASP A 485 -17.74 -36.65 15.84
C ASP A 485 -16.34 -36.49 15.23
N ASP A 486 -15.30 -36.80 16.02
CA ASP A 486 -13.89 -36.69 15.61
C ASP A 486 -13.53 -37.63 14.45
N ASP A 487 -14.30 -38.70 14.22
CA ASP A 487 -14.13 -39.62 13.10
C ASP A 487 -14.89 -39.17 11.84
N GLY A 488 -15.61 -38.03 11.91
CA GLY A 488 -16.43 -37.51 10.82
C GLY A 488 -17.78 -38.21 10.68
N THR A 489 -18.18 -39.01 11.67
CA THR A 489 -19.49 -39.68 11.67
C THR A 489 -20.56 -38.69 12.11
N PRO A 490 -21.65 -38.49 11.33
CA PRO A 490 -22.74 -37.61 11.72
C PRO A 490 -23.36 -38.04 13.06
N VAL A 491 -23.51 -37.10 14.00
CA VAL A 491 -24.14 -37.37 15.29
C VAL A 491 -25.66 -37.46 15.11
N ILE A 492 -26.25 -38.56 15.58
CA ILE A 492 -27.71 -38.74 15.59
C ILE A 492 -28.26 -38.13 16.89
N CYS A 493 -29.28 -37.31 16.75
CA CYS A 493 -29.98 -36.63 17.83
C CYS A 493 -31.45 -37.03 17.86
N SER A 494 -32.04 -36.86 19.03
CA SER A 494 -33.48 -36.90 19.24
C SER A 494 -33.89 -35.74 20.14
N GLY A 495 -35.17 -35.37 20.10
CA GLY A 495 -35.66 -34.24 20.87
C GLY A 495 -37.17 -34.23 21.02
N THR A 496 -37.68 -33.23 21.74
CA THR A 496 -39.12 -33.05 21.97
C THR A 496 -39.60 -31.82 21.22
N ILE A 497 -40.63 -31.97 20.40
CA ILE A 497 -41.25 -30.87 19.65
C ILE A 497 -41.86 -29.90 20.65
N ARG A 498 -41.38 -28.65 20.67
CA ARG A 498 -41.90 -27.60 21.57
C ARG A 498 -43.09 -26.89 20.96
N ARG A 499 -42.97 -26.54 19.69
CA ARG A 499 -44.00 -25.82 18.95
C ARG A 499 -43.81 -25.99 17.44
N VAL A 500 -44.91 -25.85 16.72
CA VAL A 500 -44.97 -25.89 15.26
C VAL A 500 -45.78 -24.68 14.82
N SER A 501 -45.30 -23.95 13.82
CA SER A 501 -46.02 -22.80 13.27
C SER A 501 -47.20 -23.28 12.42
N GLU A 502 -48.35 -22.63 12.56
CA GLU A 502 -49.53 -22.89 11.73
C GLU A 502 -49.43 -22.20 10.36
N GLU A 503 -48.70 -21.07 10.28
CA GLU A 503 -48.62 -20.22 9.09
C GLU A 503 -47.42 -20.54 8.18
N SER A 504 -46.43 -21.25 8.69
CA SER A 504 -45.16 -21.49 7.98
C SER A 504 -44.65 -22.90 8.24
N ASP A 505 -43.90 -23.47 7.29
CA ASP A 505 -43.21 -24.76 7.45
C ASP A 505 -42.00 -24.66 8.40
N LYS A 506 -42.27 -24.38 9.68
CA LYS A 506 -41.26 -24.14 10.71
C LYS A 506 -41.73 -24.72 12.05
N GLY A 507 -40.90 -25.56 12.65
CA GLY A 507 -41.08 -26.07 13.99
C GLY A 507 -39.84 -25.84 14.85
N TRP A 508 -39.99 -26.05 16.15
CA TRP A 508 -38.91 -25.98 17.14
C TRP A 508 -38.87 -27.27 17.93
N VAL A 509 -37.69 -27.89 17.98
CA VAL A 509 -37.42 -29.12 18.73
C VAL A 509 -36.41 -28.81 19.83
N TYR A 510 -36.73 -29.17 21.07
CA TYR A 510 -35.79 -29.11 22.17
C TYR A 510 -34.89 -30.34 22.15
N VAL A 511 -33.58 -30.13 22.10
CA VAL A 511 -32.56 -31.19 22.04
C VAL A 511 -31.88 -31.29 23.41
N PRO A 512 -32.16 -32.34 24.22
CA PRO A 512 -31.67 -32.42 25.60
C PRO A 512 -30.14 -32.41 25.72
N THR A 513 -29.44 -33.04 24.78
CA THR A 513 -27.96 -33.11 24.76
C THR A 513 -27.31 -31.74 24.60
N LEU A 514 -27.96 -30.82 23.90
CA LEU A 514 -27.50 -29.45 23.70
C LEU A 514 -28.07 -28.46 24.72
N ARG A 515 -29.17 -28.82 25.40
CA ARG A 515 -30.01 -27.93 26.22
C ARG A 515 -30.46 -26.68 25.44
N ARG A 516 -30.85 -26.89 24.17
CA ARG A 516 -31.21 -25.84 23.22
C ARG A 516 -32.41 -26.23 22.38
N GLU A 517 -33.08 -25.23 21.82
CA GLU A 517 -34.12 -25.41 20.79
C GLU A 517 -33.50 -25.23 19.41
N LEU A 518 -33.76 -26.17 18.51
CA LEU A 518 -33.39 -26.08 17.10
C LEU A 518 -34.62 -25.92 16.24
N ILE A 519 -34.44 -25.21 15.12
CA ILE A 519 -35.47 -25.12 14.09
C ILE A 519 -35.50 -26.44 13.32
N PHE A 520 -36.68 -26.86 12.89
CA PHE A 520 -36.84 -27.93 11.90
C PHE A 520 -37.96 -27.55 10.92
N ARG A 521 -38.03 -28.24 9.79
CA ARG A 521 -39.13 -28.08 8.81
C ARG A 521 -40.03 -29.32 8.87
N PRO A 522 -41.29 -29.19 9.32
CA PRO A 522 -42.25 -30.30 9.32
C PRO A 522 -42.30 -31.05 8.00
N SER A 523 -42.24 -30.34 6.86
CA SER A 523 -42.27 -30.94 5.53
C SER A 523 -41.08 -31.83 5.19
N ASP A 524 -39.96 -31.76 5.93
CA ASP A 524 -38.82 -32.65 5.72
C ASP A 524 -38.98 -33.99 6.45
N PHE A 525 -39.85 -34.08 7.46
CA PHE A 525 -40.07 -35.26 8.32
C PHE A 525 -41.34 -36.05 7.94
N LYS A 526 -41.61 -36.17 6.63
CA LYS A 526 -42.78 -36.90 6.09
C LYS A 526 -42.70 -38.39 6.48
N GLY A 527 -43.39 -38.76 7.56
CA GLY A 527 -43.34 -40.11 8.13
C GLY A 527 -43.42 -40.12 9.66
N GLN A 528 -43.21 -38.98 10.32
CA GLN A 528 -43.42 -38.82 11.76
C GLN A 528 -44.67 -37.99 12.05
N THR A 529 -45.30 -38.25 13.19
CA THR A 529 -46.41 -37.41 13.67
C THR A 529 -45.82 -36.14 14.28
N ILE A 530 -46.20 -34.97 13.75
CA ILE A 530 -45.62 -33.68 14.13
C ILE A 530 -46.64 -32.90 14.98
N HIS A 531 -46.60 -33.11 16.30
CA HIS A 531 -47.39 -32.34 17.25
C HIS A 531 -46.54 -31.85 18.44
N PRO A 532 -46.93 -30.73 19.08
CA PRO A 532 -46.29 -30.28 20.32
C PRO A 532 -46.26 -31.39 21.38
N ASN A 533 -45.16 -31.43 22.14
CA ASN A 533 -44.84 -32.41 23.19
C ASN A 533 -44.64 -33.85 22.72
N GLN A 534 -44.61 -34.12 21.40
CA GLN A 534 -44.23 -35.42 20.86
C GLN A 534 -42.71 -35.49 20.59
N PRO A 535 -42.11 -36.69 20.60
CA PRO A 535 -40.72 -36.87 20.21
C PRO A 535 -40.54 -36.64 18.71
N LEU A 536 -39.48 -35.92 18.33
CA LEU A 536 -38.91 -35.93 16.98
C LEU A 536 -37.75 -36.92 17.01
N GLN A 537 -37.95 -38.07 16.35
CA GLN A 537 -36.98 -39.17 16.38
C GLN A 537 -35.94 -39.01 15.28
N ASP A 538 -34.71 -39.42 15.59
CA ASP A 538 -33.59 -39.63 14.68
C ASP A 538 -33.41 -38.55 13.61
N PHE A 539 -32.66 -37.51 13.96
CA PHE A 539 -32.23 -36.45 13.05
C PHE A 539 -30.75 -36.11 13.23
N HIS A 540 -30.13 -35.61 12.17
CA HIS A 540 -28.85 -34.93 12.24
C HIS A 540 -29.05 -33.43 12.48
N ILE A 541 -28.02 -32.77 12.98
CA ILE A 541 -27.97 -31.30 13.00
C ILE A 541 -27.19 -30.86 11.78
N ALA A 542 -27.89 -30.21 10.85
CA ALA A 542 -27.28 -29.62 9.66
C ALA A 542 -27.03 -28.13 9.86
N PHE A 543 -26.09 -27.57 9.10
CA PHE A 543 -25.74 -26.16 9.11
C PHE A 543 -25.95 -25.54 7.75
N ASN A 544 -26.55 -24.35 7.76
CA ASN A 544 -26.61 -23.44 6.62
C ASN A 544 -26.35 -22.01 7.13
N PHE A 545 -26.50 -21.00 6.27
CA PHE A 545 -26.21 -19.61 6.66
C PHE A 545 -27.19 -19.02 7.69
N ARG A 546 -28.29 -19.70 7.99
CA ARG A 546 -29.22 -19.33 9.07
C ARG A 546 -28.86 -19.97 10.42
N GLY A 547 -27.93 -20.92 10.42
CA GLY A 547 -27.52 -21.66 11.60
C GLY A 547 -27.98 -23.12 11.65
N PRO A 548 -27.93 -23.74 12.85
CA PRO A 548 -28.23 -25.15 13.02
C PRO A 548 -29.72 -25.44 12.79
N ILE A 549 -30.00 -26.50 12.06
CA ILE A 549 -31.35 -26.99 11.74
C ILE A 549 -31.39 -28.51 11.92
N ALA A 550 -32.47 -29.03 12.50
CA ALA A 550 -32.69 -30.48 12.52
C ALA A 550 -33.04 -30.97 11.10
N ASP A 551 -32.30 -31.95 10.63
CA ASP A 551 -32.41 -32.57 9.30
C ASP A 551 -32.64 -34.08 9.47
N PRO A 552 -33.68 -34.66 8.86
CA PRO A 552 -34.00 -36.08 9.05
C PRO A 552 -32.85 -36.98 8.63
N VAL A 553 -32.65 -38.10 9.33
CA VAL A 553 -31.72 -39.16 8.89
C VAL A 553 -32.24 -39.75 7.59
N ARG A 554 -31.67 -39.34 6.45
CA ARG A 554 -31.96 -39.93 5.13
C ARG A 554 -30.88 -40.96 4.83
N LEU A 555 -31.27 -42.19 4.46
CA LEU A 555 -30.36 -43.15 3.85
C LEU A 555 -29.74 -42.51 2.60
N SER A 556 -28.43 -42.28 2.59
CA SER A 556 -27.77 -41.66 1.43
C SER A 556 -27.93 -42.58 0.22
N ARG A 557 -28.50 -42.06 -0.87
CA ARG A 557 -28.31 -42.66 -2.20
C ARG A 557 -26.96 -42.17 -2.72
N HIS A 558 -25.89 -42.85 -2.34
CA HIS A 558 -24.64 -42.76 -3.11
C HIS A 558 -24.83 -43.55 -4.41
N THR A 559 -25.30 -42.90 -5.47
CA THR A 559 -24.97 -43.32 -6.83
C THR A 559 -23.75 -42.50 -7.27
N PRO A 560 -22.56 -43.12 -7.42
CA PRO A 560 -21.46 -42.44 -8.07
C PRO A 560 -21.87 -42.18 -9.51
N SER A 561 -21.89 -40.91 -9.91
CA SER A 561 -21.98 -40.53 -11.31
C SER A 561 -20.72 -41.01 -12.03
N SER A 562 -20.79 -42.18 -12.66
CA SER A 562 -19.82 -42.59 -13.68
C SER A 562 -19.83 -41.54 -14.79
N GLY A 563 -18.78 -40.74 -14.84
CA GLY A 563 -18.53 -39.77 -15.90
C GLY A 563 -18.28 -40.49 -17.22
N GLY A 564 -19.34 -40.66 -18.01
CA GLY A 564 -19.23 -40.89 -19.45
C GLY A 564 -19.25 -39.53 -20.15
N ARG A 565 -18.08 -38.99 -20.48
CA ARG A 565 -17.97 -37.98 -21.55
C ARG A 565 -18.23 -38.70 -22.86
N HIS A 566 -19.41 -38.51 -23.42
CA HIS A 566 -19.62 -38.69 -24.85
C HIS A 566 -19.03 -37.47 -25.56
N GLU A 567 -17.91 -37.68 -26.26
CA GLU A 567 -17.57 -36.91 -27.45
C GLU A 567 -18.71 -37.07 -28.46
N ARG A 568 -19.22 -35.94 -28.96
CA ARG A 568 -19.81 -35.81 -30.29
C ARG A 568 -19.44 -34.44 -30.84
N ASP A 569 -18.69 -34.52 -31.94
CA ASP A 569 -18.53 -33.63 -33.08
C ASP A 569 -18.19 -32.14 -32.85
#